data_AF-T0Y5I5-F1
#
_entry.id   AF-T0Y5I5-F1
#
_cell.length_a   1.000
_cell.length_b   1.000
_cell.length_c   1.000
_cell.angle_alpha   90.00
_cell.angle_beta   90.00
_cell.angle_gamma   90.00
#
_symmetry.space_group_name_H-M   'P 1'
#
loop_
_entity.id
_entity.type
_entity.pdbx_description
1 polymer ?
#
loop_
_entity_poly.entity_id
_entity_poly.type
_entity_poly.pdbx_seq_one_letter_code
_entity_poly.pdbx_strand_id
1 'polypeptide(L)'
;MRIENKGVNVFQGLMVPEEIRLVGWAALSQALAVKGPVRNPACVSEKHVSGSIREEGGWRVFDKRYWPGETFGDHLSFALRNENLDMLLLKRIFDAVDAKVVEAFVKATPTGIPSRRAWFLYELMTVRTLDVR
;
A
#
# COMPACT_ATOMS: atom_id res chain seq x y z
N MET A 1 -10.49 3.34 -6.58
CA MET A 1 -10.32 4.41 -5.58
C MET A 1 -8.93 5.02 -5.76
N ARG A 2 -8.84 6.35 -5.88
CA ARG A 2 -7.57 7.09 -5.89
C ARG A 2 -7.10 7.29 -4.44
N ILE A 3 -5.78 7.24 -4.23
CA ILE A 3 -5.11 7.40 -2.95
C ILE A 3 -4.38 8.74 -2.99
N GLU A 4 -4.76 9.66 -2.11
CA GLU A 4 -4.17 11.00 -2.05
C GLU A 4 -3.30 11.13 -0.81
N ASN A 5 -1.98 11.11 -0.99
CA ASN A 5 -0.99 11.18 0.10
C ASN A 5 0.06 12.29 -0.11
N LYS A 6 -0.30 13.36 -0.83
CA LYS A 6 0.61 14.48 -1.08
C LYS A 6 0.71 15.38 0.15
N GLY A 7 1.92 15.84 0.45
CA GLY A 7 2.17 16.82 1.52
C GLY A 7 2.05 16.26 2.94
N VAL A 8 2.13 14.93 3.12
CA VAL A 8 2.18 14.32 4.45
C VAL A 8 3.59 14.50 5.03
N ASN A 9 3.73 15.34 6.05
CA ASN A 9 5.01 15.64 6.69
C ASN A 9 5.28 14.80 7.95
N VAL A 10 4.24 14.20 8.53
CA VAL A 10 4.33 13.32 9.70
C VAL A 10 3.43 12.11 9.49
N PHE A 11 3.95 10.92 9.75
CA PHE A 11 3.20 9.67 9.71
C PHE A 11 3.48 8.83 10.96
N GLN A 12 2.44 8.53 11.74
CA GLN A 12 2.51 7.79 13.01
C GLN A 12 3.60 8.29 13.98
N GLY A 13 3.83 9.60 14.03
CA GLY A 13 4.84 10.24 14.90
C GLY A 13 6.26 10.25 14.33
N LEU A 14 6.48 9.69 13.14
CA LEU A 14 7.73 9.80 12.40
C LEU A 14 7.65 10.98 11.44
N MET A 15 8.71 11.79 11.41
CA MET A 15 8.89 12.78 10.35
C MET A 15 9.06 12.04 9.02
N VAL A 16 8.31 12.46 8.02
CA VAL A 16 8.45 11.96 6.66
C VAL A 16 9.66 12.69 6.05
N PRO A 17 10.70 11.98 5.56
CA PRO A 17 11.80 12.61 4.81
C PRO A 17 11.32 13.60 3.72
N GLU A 18 12.11 14.63 3.44
CA GLU A 18 11.73 15.66 2.48
C GLU A 18 11.58 15.11 1.05
N GLU A 19 10.62 15.67 0.29
CA GLU A 19 10.38 15.36 -1.13
C GLU A 19 10.13 13.86 -1.42
N ILE A 20 9.34 13.19 -0.57
CA ILE A 20 8.92 11.81 -0.79
C ILE A 20 7.40 11.67 -0.75
N ARG A 21 6.91 10.56 -1.31
CA ARG A 21 5.49 10.19 -1.33
C ARG A 21 5.30 8.88 -0.59
N LEU A 22 4.29 8.79 0.26
CA LEU A 22 3.94 7.52 0.93
C LEU A 22 3.56 6.47 -0.10
N VAL A 23 3.98 5.22 0.13
CA VAL A 23 3.57 4.08 -0.67
C VAL A 23 3.14 2.90 0.18
N GLY A 24 2.54 1.91 -0.47
CA GLY A 24 2.17 0.63 0.14
C GLY A 24 1.39 0.73 1.46
N TRP A 25 1.85 0.05 2.51
CA TRP A 25 1.11 0.00 3.78
C TRP A 25 0.91 1.38 4.42
N ALA A 26 1.93 2.24 4.39
CA ALA A 26 1.82 3.59 4.93
C ALA A 26 0.77 4.41 4.15
N ALA A 27 0.81 4.33 2.82
CA ALA A 27 -0.16 5.01 1.96
C ALA A 27 -1.60 4.55 2.17
N LEU A 28 -1.81 3.24 2.24
CA LEU A 28 -3.14 2.64 2.42
C LEU A 28 -3.67 2.93 3.84
N SER A 29 -2.81 2.83 4.85
CA SER A 29 -3.19 3.11 6.24
C SER A 29 -3.60 4.57 6.42
N GLN A 30 -2.84 5.50 5.84
CA GLN A 30 -3.15 6.93 5.87
C GLN A 30 -4.49 7.23 5.17
N ALA A 31 -4.65 6.78 3.92
CA ALA A 31 -5.82 7.12 3.10
C ALA A 31 -7.13 6.52 3.61
N LEU A 32 -7.08 5.36 4.25
CA LEU A 32 -8.26 4.69 4.82
C LEU A 32 -8.43 4.94 6.33
N ALA A 33 -7.59 5.80 6.93
CA ALA A 33 -7.54 6.06 8.36
C ALA A 33 -7.50 4.76 9.21
N VAL A 34 -6.80 3.73 8.71
CA VAL A 34 -6.71 2.42 9.35
C VAL A 34 -5.86 2.55 10.60
N LYS A 35 -6.45 2.21 11.75
CA LYS A 35 -5.72 2.11 13.01
C LYS A 35 -4.75 0.94 12.94
N GLY A 36 -3.56 1.09 13.52
CA GLY A 36 -2.58 0.01 13.65
C GLY A 36 -1.16 0.47 13.30
N PRO A 37 -0.13 -0.10 13.94
CA PRO A 37 1.24 0.32 13.70
C PRO A 37 1.70 -0.13 12.31
N VAL A 38 2.27 0.77 11.52
CA VAL A 38 3.04 0.41 10.32
C VAL A 38 4.51 0.35 10.71
N ARG A 39 5.04 -0.87 10.86
CA ARG A 39 6.36 -1.10 11.47
C ARG A 39 7.52 -0.61 10.61
N ASN A 40 7.45 -0.85 9.30
CA ASN A 40 8.51 -0.50 8.34
C ASN A 40 7.90 0.36 7.23
N PRO A 41 7.52 1.61 7.51
CA PRO A 41 6.82 2.44 6.55
C PRO A 41 7.70 2.70 5.31
N ALA A 42 7.07 2.63 4.15
CA ALA A 42 7.71 2.80 2.86
C ALA A 42 7.29 4.12 2.19
N CYS A 43 8.24 4.73 1.51
CA CYS A 43 8.04 5.93 0.71
C CYS A 43 8.85 5.87 -0.58
N VAL A 44 8.47 6.65 -1.57
CA VAL A 44 9.21 6.83 -2.82
C VAL A 44 9.76 8.26 -2.86
N SER A 45 11.06 8.38 -3.08
CA SER A 45 11.74 9.66 -3.29
C SER A 45 11.40 10.25 -4.65
N GLU A 46 11.26 11.57 -4.74
CA GLU A 46 11.18 12.26 -6.04
C GLU A 46 12.55 12.37 -6.72
N LYS A 47 13.64 12.14 -5.97
CA LYS A 47 15.02 12.14 -6.44
C LYS A 47 15.52 10.73 -6.71
N HIS A 48 16.67 10.64 -7.38
CA HIS A 48 17.36 9.37 -7.56
C HIS A 48 17.94 8.87 -6.25
N VAL A 49 17.75 7.58 -5.95
CA VAL A 49 18.32 6.90 -4.79
C VAL A 49 19.36 5.89 -5.27
N SER A 50 20.63 6.11 -4.88
CA SER A 50 21.71 5.14 -5.15
C SER A 50 21.39 3.80 -4.50
N GLY A 51 21.58 2.70 -5.23
CA GLY A 51 21.22 1.36 -4.74
C GLY A 51 19.71 1.06 -4.78
N SER A 52 18.88 1.95 -5.34
CA SER A 52 17.42 1.81 -5.54
C SER A 52 16.56 1.83 -4.28
N ILE A 53 17.12 1.43 -3.13
CA ILE A 53 16.45 1.41 -1.83
C ILE A 53 17.48 1.84 -0.78
N ARG A 54 17.09 2.73 0.12
CA ARG A 54 17.88 3.05 1.33
C ARG A 54 16.99 3.04 2.58
N GLU A 55 17.61 2.91 3.74
CA GLU A 55 16.95 3.07 5.03
C GLU A 55 17.33 4.41 5.64
N GLU A 56 16.34 5.16 6.12
CA GLU A 56 16.53 6.51 6.67
C GLU A 56 15.49 6.81 7.73
N GLY A 57 15.90 7.04 8.98
CA GLY A 57 14.98 7.45 10.06
C GLY A 57 13.81 6.48 10.30
N GLY A 58 14.00 5.17 10.09
CA GLY A 58 12.96 4.15 10.19
C GLY A 58 12.13 3.95 8.92
N TRP A 59 12.40 4.71 7.85
CA TRP A 59 11.75 4.56 6.55
C TRP A 59 12.54 3.68 5.61
N ARG A 60 11.81 2.91 4.79
CA ARG A 60 12.35 2.32 3.55
C ARG A 60 12.07 3.29 2.41
N VAL A 61 13.12 3.97 1.94
CA VAL A 61 13.05 4.96 0.88
C VAL A 61 13.40 4.30 -0.45
N PHE A 62 12.43 4.23 -1.34
CA PHE A 62 12.58 3.67 -2.69
C PHE A 62 12.88 4.78 -3.71
N ASP A 63 13.63 4.44 -4.74
CA ASP A 63 13.88 5.31 -5.89
C ASP A 63 12.57 5.68 -6.63
N LYS A 64 12.54 6.86 -7.26
CA LYS A 64 11.39 7.37 -8.03
C LYS A 64 10.76 6.36 -9.00
N ARG A 65 11.54 5.44 -9.57
CA ARG A 65 11.04 4.42 -10.52
C ARG A 65 10.10 3.39 -9.89
N TYR A 66 10.08 3.29 -8.57
CA TYR A 66 9.19 2.40 -7.81
C TYR A 66 7.84 3.03 -7.52
N TRP A 67 7.57 4.25 -8.00
CA TRP A 67 6.26 4.88 -7.87
C TRP A 67 5.18 3.97 -8.47
N PRO A 68 4.25 3.43 -7.65
CA PRO A 68 3.35 2.41 -8.14
C PRO A 68 2.18 2.99 -8.94
N GLY A 69 1.90 4.28 -8.79
CA GLY A 69 0.70 4.93 -9.28
C GLY A 69 -0.07 5.59 -8.14
N GLU A 70 -1.34 5.91 -8.39
CA GLU A 70 -2.16 6.76 -7.52
C GLU A 70 -3.42 6.04 -7.05
N THR A 71 -3.56 4.73 -7.31
CA THR A 71 -4.76 3.97 -6.98
C THR A 71 -4.54 3.04 -5.80
N PHE A 72 -5.63 2.62 -5.16
CA PHE A 72 -5.62 1.58 -4.14
C PHE A 72 -4.88 0.31 -4.62
N GLY A 73 -5.17 -0.12 -5.85
CA GLY A 73 -4.57 -1.32 -6.45
C GLY A 73 -3.06 -1.19 -6.67
N ASP A 74 -2.60 0.00 -7.02
CA ASP A 74 -1.18 0.31 -7.20
C ASP A 74 -0.41 0.15 -5.89
N HIS A 75 -0.90 0.79 -4.82
CA HIS A 75 -0.27 0.71 -3.51
C HIS A 75 -0.39 -0.68 -2.88
N LEU A 76 -1.53 -1.36 -3.05
CA LEU A 76 -1.69 -2.75 -2.58
C LEU A 76 -0.72 -3.70 -3.31
N SER A 77 -0.58 -3.54 -4.62
CA SER A 77 0.38 -4.32 -5.41
C SER A 77 1.82 -4.05 -5.00
N PHE A 78 2.16 -2.79 -4.75
CA PHE A 78 3.47 -2.41 -4.24
C PHE A 78 3.77 -3.10 -2.91
N ALA A 79 2.85 -3.02 -1.96
CA ALA A 79 3.06 -3.54 -0.62
C ALA A 79 3.20 -5.07 -0.63
N LEU A 80 2.37 -5.76 -1.40
CA LEU A 80 2.44 -7.23 -1.54
C LEU A 80 3.72 -7.73 -2.23
N ARG A 81 4.43 -6.87 -2.97
CA ARG A 81 5.68 -7.20 -3.69
C ARG A 81 6.94 -6.80 -2.93
N ASN A 82 6.93 -5.64 -2.29
CA ASN A 82 8.14 -4.97 -1.82
C ASN A 82 8.23 -4.85 -0.29
N GLU A 83 7.11 -5.01 0.42
CA GLU A 83 7.04 -4.91 1.87
C GLU A 83 6.79 -6.28 2.52
N ASN A 84 7.10 -6.36 3.81
CA ASN A 84 6.72 -7.53 4.60
C ASN A 84 5.19 -7.59 4.71
N LEU A 85 4.63 -8.78 4.58
CA LEU A 85 3.19 -8.97 4.72
C LEU A 85 2.78 -8.73 6.17
N ASP A 86 1.92 -7.73 6.38
CA ASP A 86 1.31 -7.44 7.69
C ASP A 86 -0.17 -7.83 7.67
N MET A 87 -0.50 -8.96 8.31
CA MET A 87 -1.86 -9.52 8.30
C MET A 87 -2.85 -8.63 9.07
N LEU A 88 -2.39 -7.91 10.11
CA LEU A 88 -3.26 -7.04 10.90
C LEU A 88 -3.67 -5.82 10.07
N LEU A 89 -2.69 -5.16 9.44
CA LEU A 89 -2.98 -4.01 8.57
C LEU A 89 -3.82 -4.44 7.38
N LEU A 90 -3.48 -5.56 6.73
CA LEU A 90 -4.20 -6.02 5.56
C LEU A 90 -5.66 -6.34 5.87
N LYS A 91 -5.94 -7.02 6.99
CA LYS A 91 -7.32 -7.26 7.46
C LYS A 91 -8.08 -5.96 7.64
N ARG A 92 -7.49 -4.98 8.33
CA ARG A 92 -8.14 -3.69 8.62
C ARG A 92 -8.35 -2.85 7.37
N ILE A 93 -7.40 -2.88 6.43
CA ILE A 93 -7.52 -2.26 5.10
C ILE A 93 -8.71 -2.87 4.36
N PHE A 94 -8.83 -4.20 4.34
CA PHE A 94 -9.95 -4.88 3.70
C PHE A 94 -11.29 -4.64 4.38
N ASP A 95 -11.32 -4.44 5.69
CA ASP A 95 -12.54 -4.06 6.40
C ASP A 95 -12.96 -2.62 6.12
N ALA A 96 -12.00 -1.71 5.95
CA ALA A 96 -12.25 -0.29 5.74
C ALA A 96 -12.59 0.08 4.29
N VAL A 97 -12.04 -0.65 3.31
CA VAL A 97 -12.26 -0.36 1.90
C VAL A 97 -13.58 -0.99 1.41
N ASP A 98 -14.26 -0.30 0.49
CA ASP A 98 -15.42 -0.86 -0.21
C ASP A 98 -14.98 -2.09 -1.04
N ALA A 99 -15.75 -3.19 -0.95
CA ALA A 99 -15.53 -4.41 -1.71
C ALA A 99 -15.41 -4.15 -3.22
N LYS A 100 -16.17 -3.20 -3.77
CA LYS A 100 -16.13 -2.81 -5.19
C LYS A 100 -14.77 -2.30 -5.64
N VAL A 101 -14.00 -1.68 -4.74
CA VAL A 101 -12.63 -1.24 -5.04
C VAL A 101 -11.70 -2.45 -5.18
N VAL A 102 -11.87 -3.46 -4.33
CA VAL A 102 -11.08 -4.70 -4.38
C VAL A 102 -11.47 -5.54 -5.60
N GLU A 103 -12.77 -5.65 -5.91
CA GLU A 103 -13.26 -6.28 -7.14
C GLU A 103 -12.64 -5.64 -8.38
N ALA A 104 -12.67 -4.30 -8.48
CA ALA A 104 -12.08 -3.58 -9.60
C ALA A 104 -10.58 -3.84 -9.73
N PHE A 105 -9.85 -3.90 -8.61
CA PHE A 105 -8.43 -4.26 -8.60
C PHE A 105 -8.19 -5.68 -9.14
N VAL A 106 -8.98 -6.67 -8.69
CA VAL A 106 -8.86 -8.06 -9.13
C VAL A 106 -9.21 -8.19 -10.62
N LYS A 107 -10.32 -7.57 -11.07
CA LYS A 107 -10.76 -7.59 -12.47
C LYS A 107 -9.78 -6.90 -13.42
N ALA A 108 -9.05 -5.88 -12.96
CA ALA A 108 -8.06 -5.19 -13.79
C ALA A 108 -6.86 -6.08 -14.16
N THR A 109 -6.45 -7.00 -13.28
CA THR A 109 -5.35 -7.95 -13.55
C THR A 109 -5.67 -9.35 -12.99
N PRO A 110 -6.62 -10.10 -13.58
CA PRO A 110 -7.10 -11.37 -13.01
C PRO A 110 -6.00 -12.44 -12.89
N THR A 111 -5.04 -12.42 -13.81
CA THR A 111 -3.90 -13.34 -13.86
C THR A 111 -2.66 -12.81 -13.12
N GLY A 112 -2.75 -11.63 -12.50
CA GLY A 112 -1.66 -11.05 -11.72
C GLY A 112 -1.44 -11.78 -10.39
N ILE A 113 -0.18 -12.05 -10.04
CA ILE A 113 0.17 -12.63 -8.73
C ILE A 113 -0.35 -11.77 -7.57
N PRO A 114 -0.18 -10.43 -7.54
CA PRO A 114 -0.72 -9.61 -6.45
C PRO A 114 -2.24 -9.67 -6.37
N SER A 115 -2.93 -9.66 -7.50
CA SER A 115 -4.39 -9.64 -7.60
C SER A 115 -5.00 -10.93 -7.07
N ARG A 116 -4.47 -12.10 -7.48
CA ARG A 116 -4.92 -13.39 -6.93
C ARG A 116 -4.62 -13.53 -5.45
N ARG A 117 -3.45 -13.06 -5.00
CA ARG A 117 -3.07 -13.08 -3.58
C ARG A 117 -4.01 -12.20 -2.75
N ALA A 118 -4.29 -10.99 -3.22
CA ALA A 118 -5.22 -10.08 -2.57
C ALA A 118 -6.64 -10.64 -2.53
N TRP A 119 -7.11 -11.23 -3.63
CA TRP A 119 -8.42 -11.88 -3.69
C TRP A 119 -8.54 -12.99 -2.64
N PHE A 120 -7.62 -13.94 -2.64
CA PHE A 120 -7.60 -15.03 -1.66
C PHE A 120 -7.59 -14.50 -0.22
N LEU A 121 -6.69 -13.54 0.07
CA LEU A 121 -6.56 -12.98 1.42
C LEU A 121 -7.81 -12.20 1.83
N TYR A 122 -8.44 -11.46 0.92
CA TYR A 122 -9.67 -10.71 1.20
C TYR A 122 -10.79 -11.64 1.63
N GLU A 123 -11.08 -12.69 0.86
CA GLU A 123 -12.17 -13.62 1.18
C GLU A 123 -11.87 -14.41 2.45
N LEU A 124 -10.62 -14.89 2.60
CA LEU A 124 -10.18 -15.61 3.79
C LEU A 124 -10.34 -14.78 5.06
N MET A 125 -9.93 -13.51 5.02
CA MET A 125 -9.90 -12.65 6.19
C MET A 125 -11.27 -12.07 6.53
N THR A 126 -12.08 -11.75 5.52
CA THR A 126 -13.32 -11.00 5.72
C THR A 126 -14.55 -11.89 5.68
N VAL A 127 -14.42 -13.14 5.21
CA VAL A 127 -15.54 -14.09 4.99
C VAL A 127 -16.58 -13.54 4.01
N ARG A 128 -16.23 -12.51 3.23
CA ARG A 128 -17.05 -11.92 2.16
C ARG A 128 -16.51 -12.35 0.82
N THR A 129 -17.36 -12.84 -0.06
CA THR A 129 -16.98 -13.20 -1.44
C THR A 129 -16.98 -11.98 -2.34
N LEU A 130 -15.98 -11.88 -3.22
CA LEU A 130 -15.93 -10.82 -4.23
C LEU A 130 -16.68 -11.24 -5.49
N ASP A 131 -17.43 -10.32 -6.09
CA ASP A 131 -18.07 -10.57 -7.39
C ASP A 131 -17.09 -10.30 -8.54
N VAL A 132 -16.12 -11.21 -8.71
CA VAL A 132 -15.01 -11.11 -9.68
C VAL A 132 -15.19 -11.98 -10.92
N ARG A 133 -16.40 -12.50 -11.14
CA ARG A 133 -16.76 -13.20 -12.38
C ARG A 133 -16.92 -12.24 -13.56
#